data_AF-A0A813H016-F1
#
_entry.id   AF-A0A813H016-F1
#
_cell.length_a   1.000
_cell.length_b   1.000
_cell.length_c   1.000
_cell.angle_alpha   90.00
_cell.angle_beta   90.00
_cell.angle_gamma   90.00
#
_symmetry.space_group_name_H-M   'P 1'
#
loop_
_entity.id
_entity.type
_entity.pdbx_description
1 polymer ?
#
loop_
_entity_poly.entity_id
_entity_poly.type
_entity_poly.pdbx_seq_one_letter_code
_entity_poly.pdbx_strand_id
1 'polypeptide(L)'
;MTSPLIDPNSKTHLVGQAVSSQAQGVYRHFELTGQQKGILVGYVFVAFWIECFLNALYQFIIAYAMAEYYYAPIDEDGDKDVPGCCAIFDGAQVGIFYHTGSLAFGSALVAMFSTIQLIIAAIKMQQKANGTSNSVVTAILSCVGSIVTCFKWIVELINRNAYVDIAITSNDFCSAARNAVGLIIQLAGSMAVLNGATVVFSIFGCLLVGIGCGAFAFFAAQTATFTDPTSTYFIVTPVPVAIVSGFIGISVAACFMMVFDMASDALLYCYGVDMQKGKASPNAPAALKDLVHNQGHGEEES
;
A
#
# COMPACT_ATOMS: atom_id res chain seq x y z
N MET A 1 -18.51 72.56 47.19
CA MET A 1 -19.26 71.66 46.30
C MET A 1 -19.48 72.45 45.03
N THR A 2 -18.86 72.15 43.89
CA THR A 2 -19.03 70.91 43.14
C THR A 2 -17.81 70.65 42.24
N SER A 3 -17.28 69.42 42.28
CA SER A 3 -16.27 68.91 41.36
C SER A 3 -16.83 68.81 39.93
N PRO A 4 -16.03 69.00 38.87
CA PRO A 4 -16.43 68.60 37.53
C PRO A 4 -16.41 67.07 37.43
N LEU A 5 -17.56 66.52 37.04
CA LEU A 5 -17.79 65.10 36.81
C LEU A 5 -16.95 64.62 35.62
N ILE A 6 -16.10 63.62 35.87
CA ILE A 6 -15.43 62.84 34.82
C ILE A 6 -16.51 62.00 34.14
N ASP A 7 -16.75 62.26 32.86
CA ASP A 7 -17.68 61.50 32.02
C ASP A 7 -17.16 60.06 31.82
N PRO A 8 -17.88 59.02 32.30
CA PRO A 8 -17.48 57.63 32.16
C PRO A 8 -17.55 57.11 30.70
N ASN A 9 -18.14 57.86 29.76
CA ASN A 9 -18.27 57.45 28.35
C ASN A 9 -17.07 57.79 27.46
N SER A 10 -16.08 58.53 27.96
CA SER A 10 -14.84 58.81 27.21
C SER A 10 -13.96 57.55 27.06
N LYS A 11 -14.02 56.61 28.01
CA LYS A 11 -13.20 55.38 27.98
C LYS A 11 -13.78 54.29 27.09
N THR A 12 -15.08 54.29 26.82
CA THR A 12 -15.74 53.30 25.95
C THR A 12 -15.43 53.52 24.47
N HIS A 13 -15.11 54.74 24.04
CA HIS A 13 -14.70 55.00 22.66
C HIS A 13 -13.27 54.55 22.31
N LEU A 14 -12.37 54.46 23.30
CA LEU A 14 -10.99 54.01 23.08
C LEU A 14 -10.81 52.49 23.20
N VAL A 15 -11.73 51.79 23.89
CA VAL A 15 -11.71 50.33 24.02
C VAL A 15 -12.39 49.64 22.83
N GLY A 16 -13.30 50.32 22.13
CA GLY A 16 -14.01 49.79 20.96
C GLY A 16 -13.23 49.79 19.64
N GLN A 17 -12.11 50.51 19.54
CA GLN A 17 -11.27 50.52 18.31
C GLN A 17 -10.05 49.60 18.38
N ALA A 18 -9.81 48.92 19.51
CA ALA A 18 -8.65 48.03 19.68
C ALA A 18 -8.95 46.54 19.41
N VAL A 19 -10.20 46.18 19.07
CA VAL A 19 -10.59 44.79 18.77
C VAL A 19 -11.21 44.70 17.38
N SER A 20 -10.46 45.12 16.37
CA SER A 20 -10.68 44.68 14.99
C SER A 20 -9.37 44.53 14.22
N SER A 21 -8.28 44.14 14.87
CA SER A 21 -7.19 43.49 14.16
C SER A 21 -7.65 42.07 13.81
N GLN A 22 -8.52 41.99 12.81
CA GLN A 22 -8.66 40.80 12.01
C GLN A 22 -7.23 40.44 11.60
N ALA A 23 -6.64 39.43 12.24
CA ALA A 23 -5.35 38.92 11.84
C ALA A 23 -5.55 38.37 10.43
N GLN A 24 -5.34 39.24 9.44
CA GLN A 24 -5.23 38.88 8.04
C GLN A 24 -4.05 37.94 7.99
N GLY A 25 -4.31 36.64 8.10
CA GLY A 25 -3.31 35.62 7.91
C GLY A 25 -2.57 35.97 6.62
N VAL A 26 -1.24 36.04 6.68
CA VAL A 26 -0.43 36.28 5.49
C VAL A 26 -0.53 35.01 4.65
N TYR A 27 -1.58 34.91 3.84
CA TYR A 27 -1.69 33.90 2.80
C TYR A 27 -0.68 34.29 1.72
N ARG A 28 0.52 33.70 1.79
CA ARG A 28 1.49 33.82 0.70
C ARG A 28 0.95 33.02 -0.48
N HIS A 29 0.36 33.71 -1.45
CA HIS A 29 0.10 33.13 -2.75
C HIS A 29 1.43 32.96 -3.47
N PHE A 30 1.87 31.72 -3.63
CA PHE A 30 3.04 31.41 -4.45
C PHE A 30 2.60 31.35 -5.91
N GLU A 31 2.89 32.39 -6.68
CA GLU A 31 2.80 32.33 -8.13
C GLU A 31 4.00 31.55 -8.68
N LEU A 32 3.82 30.24 -8.82
CA LEU A 32 4.84 29.37 -9.41
C LEU A 32 4.96 29.64 -10.91
N THR A 33 6.18 29.94 -11.36
CA THR A 33 6.51 29.99 -12.79
C THR A 33 6.28 28.63 -13.46
N GLY A 34 6.11 28.61 -14.78
CA GLY A 34 5.94 27.36 -15.54
C GLY A 34 7.10 26.37 -15.32
N GLN A 35 8.33 26.87 -15.24
CA GLN A 35 9.51 26.07 -14.94
C GLN A 35 9.45 25.46 -13.52
N GLN A 36 9.06 26.24 -12.51
CA GLN A 36 8.90 25.73 -11.14
C GLN A 36 7.79 24.68 -11.04
N LYS A 37 6.69 24.82 -11.80
CA LYS A 37 5.63 23.80 -11.89
C LYS A 37 6.17 22.50 -12.51
N GLY A 38 6.98 22.59 -13.56
CA GLY A 38 7.63 21.42 -14.17
C GLY A 38 8.57 20.69 -13.20
N ILE A 39 9.39 21.43 -12.46
CA ILE A 39 10.28 20.87 -11.43
C ILE A 39 9.46 20.19 -10.32
N LEU A 40 8.36 20.80 -9.86
CA LEU A 40 7.48 20.21 -8.86
C LEU A 40 6.89 18.88 -9.32
N VAL A 41 6.40 18.80 -10.56
CA VAL A 41 5.91 17.54 -11.16
C VAL A 41 7.02 16.50 -11.23
N GLY A 42 8.25 16.90 -11.58
CA GLY A 42 9.42 16.03 -11.56
C GLY A 42 9.69 15.44 -10.17
N TYR A 43 9.65 16.26 -9.12
CA TYR A 43 9.84 15.77 -7.74
C TYR A 43 8.73 14.81 -7.30
N VAL A 44 7.48 15.12 -7.63
CA VAL A 44 6.34 14.22 -7.36
C VAL A 44 6.53 12.88 -8.06
N PHE A 45 6.93 12.89 -9.33
CA PHE A 45 7.20 11.67 -10.08
C PHE A 45 8.31 10.84 -9.44
N VAL A 46 9.45 11.46 -9.09
CA VAL A 46 10.56 10.76 -8.44
C VAL A 46 10.15 10.21 -7.07
N ALA A 47 9.34 10.94 -6.29
CA ALA A 47 8.83 10.46 -5.01
C ALA A 47 7.96 9.21 -5.18
N PHE A 48 7.00 9.22 -6.13
CA PHE A 48 6.22 8.02 -6.46
C PHE A 48 7.10 6.90 -7.00
N TRP A 49 8.13 7.21 -7.79
CA TRP A 49 9.00 6.21 -8.38
C TRP A 49 9.84 5.50 -7.32
N ILE A 50 10.40 6.22 -6.36
CA ILE A 50 11.12 5.62 -5.22
C ILE A 50 10.18 4.71 -4.43
N GLU A 51 8.97 5.17 -4.10
CA GLU A 51 7.97 4.35 -3.40
C GLU A 51 7.62 3.07 -4.19
N CYS A 52 7.32 3.21 -5.49
CA CYS A 52 7.00 2.08 -6.34
C CYS A 52 8.20 1.14 -6.53
N PHE A 53 9.43 1.66 -6.49
CA PHE A 53 10.65 0.85 -6.59
C PHE A 53 10.87 0.03 -5.32
N LEU A 54 10.67 0.62 -4.14
CA LEU A 54 10.71 -0.12 -2.87
C LEU A 54 9.63 -1.21 -2.84
N ASN A 55 8.44 -0.89 -3.36
CA ASN A 55 7.35 -1.86 -3.54
C ASN A 55 7.76 -3.02 -4.46
N ALA A 56 8.32 -2.71 -5.64
CA ALA A 56 8.81 -3.70 -6.59
C ALA A 56 9.93 -4.57 -5.99
N LEU A 57 10.84 -3.96 -5.23
CA LEU A 57 11.95 -4.66 -4.60
C LEU A 57 11.48 -5.66 -3.54
N TYR A 58 10.59 -5.26 -2.62
CA TYR A 58 10.10 -6.24 -1.65
C TYR A 58 9.29 -7.34 -2.32
N GLN A 59 8.47 -7.02 -3.34
CA GLN A 59 7.70 -8.02 -4.08
C GLN A 59 8.63 -9.05 -4.71
N PHE A 60 9.70 -8.60 -5.35
CA PHE A 60 10.72 -9.48 -5.90
C PHE A 60 11.41 -10.34 -4.83
N ILE A 61 11.78 -9.76 -3.68
CA ILE A 61 12.44 -10.51 -2.59
C ILE A 61 11.55 -11.64 -2.08
N ILE A 62 10.26 -11.38 -1.84
CA ILE A 62 9.31 -12.41 -1.41
C ILE A 62 9.10 -13.43 -2.52
N ALA A 63 8.95 -13.00 -3.77
CA ALA A 63 8.80 -13.90 -4.91
C ALA A 63 9.99 -14.85 -5.06
N TYR A 64 11.21 -14.34 -4.88
CA TYR A 64 12.44 -15.11 -4.90
C TYR A 64 12.46 -16.17 -3.80
N ALA A 65 12.20 -15.78 -2.55
CA ALA A 65 12.13 -16.73 -1.45
C ALA A 65 11.02 -17.78 -1.64
N MET A 66 9.88 -17.39 -2.21
CA MET A 66 8.80 -18.33 -2.50
C MET A 66 9.13 -19.27 -3.66
N ALA A 67 9.87 -18.82 -4.68
CA ALA A 67 10.34 -19.67 -5.76
C ALA A 67 11.33 -20.73 -5.22
N GLU A 68 12.30 -20.32 -4.40
CA GLU A 68 13.23 -21.22 -3.71
C GLU A 68 12.46 -22.23 -2.83
N TYR A 69 11.52 -21.75 -2.01
CA TYR A 69 10.65 -22.62 -1.20
C TYR A 69 9.81 -23.58 -2.04
N TYR A 70 9.24 -23.11 -3.16
CA TYR A 70 8.38 -23.91 -4.00
C TYR A 70 9.17 -25.05 -4.66
N TYR A 71 10.35 -24.74 -5.18
CA TYR A 71 11.21 -25.68 -5.91
C TYR A 71 12.19 -26.46 -5.03
N ALA A 72 12.24 -26.19 -3.72
CA ALA A 72 13.03 -26.94 -2.76
C ALA A 72 12.73 -28.46 -2.83
N PRO A 73 13.76 -29.32 -2.75
CA PRO A 73 13.57 -30.76 -2.70
C PRO A 73 12.85 -31.16 -1.41
N ILE A 74 12.08 -32.25 -1.49
CA ILE A 74 11.42 -32.86 -0.34
C ILE A 74 12.35 -33.94 0.20
N ASP A 75 12.60 -33.93 1.50
CA ASP A 75 13.41 -34.93 2.18
C ASP A 75 12.65 -36.26 2.38
N GLU A 76 13.31 -37.24 3.01
CA GLU A 76 12.72 -38.57 3.25
C GLU A 76 11.56 -38.54 4.28
N ASP A 77 11.52 -37.51 5.13
CA ASP A 77 10.49 -37.30 6.15
C ASP A 77 9.25 -36.56 5.60
N GLY A 78 9.34 -36.06 4.36
CA GLY A 78 8.27 -35.34 3.67
C GLY A 78 8.32 -33.82 3.89
N ASP A 79 9.36 -33.31 4.52
CA ASP A 79 9.60 -31.89 4.75
C ASP A 79 10.41 -31.28 3.60
N LYS A 80 10.23 -29.97 3.36
CA LYS A 80 10.99 -29.26 2.33
C LYS A 80 12.36 -28.84 2.88
N ASP A 81 13.43 -29.25 2.21
CA ASP A 81 14.79 -28.78 2.49
C ASP A 81 14.99 -27.39 1.89
N VAL A 82 14.48 -26.40 2.63
CA VAL A 82 14.49 -25.00 2.22
C VAL A 82 15.83 -24.36 2.59
N PRO A 83 16.50 -23.66 1.65
CA PRO A 83 17.62 -22.80 2.02
C PRO A 83 17.10 -21.82 3.07
N GLY A 84 17.66 -21.84 4.28
CA GLY A 84 17.10 -21.23 5.49
C GLY A 84 16.94 -19.70 5.45
N CYS A 85 17.13 -19.02 6.60
CA CYS A 85 16.91 -17.57 6.76
C CYS A 85 17.63 -16.65 5.73
N CYS A 86 18.56 -17.18 4.95
CA CYS A 86 19.31 -16.47 3.92
C CYS A 86 18.50 -16.14 2.66
N ALA A 87 17.42 -16.86 2.32
CA ALA A 87 16.71 -16.67 1.03
C ALA A 87 16.20 -15.23 0.81
N ILE A 88 15.81 -14.54 1.89
CA ILE A 88 15.39 -13.13 1.85
C ILE A 88 16.57 -12.20 1.55
N PHE A 89 17.73 -12.45 2.17
CA PHE A 89 18.95 -11.67 1.94
C PHE A 89 19.52 -11.92 0.55
N ASP A 90 19.51 -13.16 0.10
CA ASP A 90 19.93 -13.55 -1.24
C ASP A 90 19.01 -12.92 -2.29
N GLY A 91 17.69 -12.98 -2.09
CA GLY A 91 16.72 -12.30 -2.94
C GLY A 91 16.93 -10.77 -2.98
N ALA A 92 17.28 -10.15 -1.84
CA ALA A 92 17.58 -8.72 -1.78
C ALA A 92 18.86 -8.38 -2.56
N GLN A 93 19.92 -9.17 -2.38
CA GLN A 93 21.16 -9.02 -3.12
C GLN A 93 20.91 -9.20 -4.62
N VAL A 94 20.16 -10.24 -5.01
CA VAL A 94 19.86 -10.53 -6.40
C VAL A 94 19.01 -9.45 -7.04
N GLY A 95 17.98 -8.96 -6.33
CA GLY A 95 17.14 -7.86 -6.79
C GLY A 95 17.93 -6.58 -7.01
N ILE A 96 18.81 -6.22 -6.06
CA ILE A 96 19.61 -4.98 -6.12
C ILE A 96 20.71 -5.07 -7.17
N PHE A 97 21.44 -6.17 -7.26
CA PHE A 97 22.65 -6.22 -8.10
C PHE A 97 22.41 -6.78 -9.50
N TYR A 98 21.40 -7.64 -9.71
CA TYR A 98 21.17 -8.29 -11.01
C TYR A 98 19.87 -7.84 -11.69
N HIS A 99 18.81 -7.50 -10.94
CA HIS A 99 17.51 -7.18 -11.52
C HIS A 99 17.01 -5.74 -11.30
N THR A 100 17.85 -4.84 -10.78
CA THR A 100 17.46 -3.45 -10.51
C THR A 100 16.90 -2.73 -11.74
N GLY A 101 17.44 -2.99 -12.94
CA GLY A 101 16.93 -2.40 -14.18
C GLY A 101 15.47 -2.79 -14.46
N SER A 102 15.13 -4.08 -14.32
CA SER A 102 13.77 -4.58 -14.50
C SER A 102 12.81 -4.03 -13.44
N LEU A 103 13.24 -4.00 -12.17
CA LEU A 103 12.45 -3.46 -11.06
C LEU A 103 12.22 -1.95 -11.20
N ALA A 104 13.25 -1.20 -11.62
CA ALA A 104 13.18 0.23 -11.87
C ALA A 104 12.26 0.58 -13.05
N PHE A 105 12.31 -0.20 -14.13
CA PHE A 105 11.44 0.00 -15.29
C PHE A 105 9.98 -0.29 -14.95
N GLY A 106 9.69 -1.45 -14.34
CA GLY A 106 8.34 -1.81 -13.91
C GLY A 106 7.75 -0.78 -12.94
N SER A 107 8.51 -0.36 -11.93
CA SER A 107 8.06 0.64 -10.95
C SER A 107 7.86 2.03 -11.56
N ALA A 108 8.65 2.43 -12.55
CA ALA A 108 8.48 3.70 -13.25
C ALA A 108 7.14 3.80 -13.97
N LEU A 109 6.65 2.69 -14.54
CA LEU A 109 5.33 2.64 -15.19
C LEU A 109 4.21 2.91 -14.18
N VAL A 110 4.25 2.26 -13.00
CA VAL A 110 3.27 2.50 -11.92
C VAL A 110 3.34 3.93 -11.39
N ALA A 111 4.56 4.46 -11.23
CA ALA A 111 4.79 5.83 -10.78
C ALA A 111 4.26 6.88 -11.77
N MET A 112 4.38 6.62 -13.08
CA MET A 112 3.82 7.47 -14.12
C MET A 112 2.30 7.61 -13.95
N PHE A 113 1.57 6.49 -13.84
CA PHE A 113 0.11 6.54 -13.64
C PHE A 113 -0.27 7.18 -12.30
N SER A 114 0.48 6.92 -11.22
CA SER A 114 0.26 7.54 -9.91
C SER A 114 0.44 9.05 -9.95
N THR A 115 1.44 9.53 -10.70
CA THR A 115 1.67 10.96 -10.92
C THR A 115 0.51 11.59 -11.70
N ILE A 116 0.02 10.93 -12.75
CA ILE A 116 -1.14 11.40 -13.52
C ILE A 116 -2.40 11.45 -12.63
N GLN A 117 -2.63 10.45 -11.78
CA GLN A 117 -3.74 10.45 -10.82
C GLN A 117 -3.67 11.64 -9.87
N LEU A 118 -2.47 11.93 -9.33
CA LEU A 118 -2.29 13.09 -8.44
C LEU A 118 -2.56 14.42 -9.17
N ILE A 119 -2.11 14.55 -10.42
CA ILE A 119 -2.37 15.74 -11.23
C ILE A 119 -3.88 15.93 -11.45
N ILE A 120 -4.60 14.87 -11.82
CA ILE A 120 -6.06 14.91 -12.01
C ILE A 120 -6.75 15.30 -10.69
N ALA A 121 -6.34 14.71 -9.57
CA ALA A 121 -6.87 15.04 -8.25
C ALA A 121 -6.61 16.50 -7.87
N ALA A 122 -5.40 17.00 -8.11
CA ALA A 122 -5.02 18.38 -7.84
C ALA A 122 -5.85 19.38 -8.65
N ILE A 123 -6.09 19.11 -9.94
CA ILE A 123 -6.95 19.95 -10.79
C ILE A 123 -8.38 19.98 -10.24
N LYS A 124 -8.96 18.82 -9.89
CA LYS A 124 -10.31 18.75 -9.30
C LYS A 124 -10.40 19.52 -7.97
N MET A 125 -9.38 19.42 -7.13
CA MET A 125 -9.31 20.17 -5.87
C MET A 125 -9.25 21.68 -6.10
N GLN A 126 -8.46 22.13 -7.08
CA GLN A 126 -8.39 23.55 -7.45
C GLN A 126 -9.72 24.08 -7.99
N GLN A 127 -10.44 23.32 -8.82
CA GLN A 127 -11.77 23.72 -9.29
C GLN A 127 -12.76 23.91 -8.15
N LYS A 128 -12.73 23.04 -7.14
CA LYS A 128 -13.56 23.16 -5.93
C LYS A 128 -13.18 24.37 -5.09
N ALA A 129 -11.87 24.60 -4.89
CA ALA A 129 -11.38 25.72 -4.09
C ALA A 129 -11.70 27.09 -4.70
N ASN A 130 -11.63 27.20 -6.04
CA ASN A 130 -11.86 28.47 -6.75
C ASN A 130 -13.34 28.75 -7.06
N GLY A 131 -14.25 27.83 -6.76
CA GLY A 131 -15.67 27.95 -7.14
C GLY A 131 -15.91 27.89 -8.66
N THR A 132 -14.92 27.51 -9.45
CA THR A 132 -14.97 27.47 -10.92
C THR A 132 -15.31 26.08 -11.45
N SER A 133 -16.18 25.34 -10.77
CA SER A 133 -16.52 23.96 -11.12
C SER A 133 -17.32 23.91 -12.42
N ASN A 134 -16.63 23.70 -13.55
CA ASN A 134 -17.28 23.39 -14.81
C ASN A 134 -17.61 21.89 -14.83
N SER A 135 -18.90 21.56 -14.92
CA SER A 135 -19.41 20.18 -14.93
C SER A 135 -18.81 19.35 -16.07
N VAL A 136 -18.58 19.95 -17.25
CA VAL A 136 -17.98 19.26 -18.41
C VAL A 136 -16.53 18.88 -18.12
N VAL A 137 -15.73 19.83 -17.62
CA VAL A 137 -14.32 19.58 -17.26
C VAL A 137 -14.24 18.53 -16.15
N THR A 138 -15.12 18.61 -15.15
CA THR A 138 -15.17 17.64 -14.05
C THR A 138 -15.52 16.23 -14.53
N ALA A 139 -16.46 16.11 -15.48
CA ALA A 139 -16.83 14.83 -16.10
C ALA A 139 -15.66 14.23 -16.88
N ILE A 140 -14.98 15.02 -17.71
CA ILE A 140 -13.80 14.58 -18.47
C ILE A 140 -12.67 14.11 -17.54
N LEU A 141 -12.32 14.91 -16.52
CA LEU A 141 -11.30 14.54 -15.53
C LEU A 141 -11.68 13.28 -14.74
N SER A 142 -12.97 12.99 -14.59
CA SER A 142 -13.44 11.77 -13.95
C SER A 142 -13.32 10.56 -14.87
N CYS A 143 -13.71 10.69 -16.13
CA CYS A 143 -13.54 9.65 -17.14
C CYS A 143 -12.05 9.28 -17.32
N VAL A 144 -11.19 10.28 -17.56
CA VAL A 144 -9.74 10.08 -17.68
C VAL A 144 -9.16 9.48 -16.40
N GLY A 145 -9.59 9.98 -15.23
CA GLY A 145 -9.16 9.43 -13.94
C GLY A 145 -9.49 7.94 -13.78
N SER A 146 -10.68 7.50 -14.18
CA SER A 146 -11.07 6.09 -14.14
C SER A 146 -10.24 5.24 -15.10
N ILE A 147 -9.97 5.72 -16.32
CA ILE A 147 -9.12 5.03 -17.31
C ILE A 147 -7.69 4.87 -16.78
N VAL A 148 -7.09 5.96 -16.28
CA VAL A 148 -5.75 5.94 -15.68
C VAL A 148 -5.68 4.97 -14.51
N THR A 149 -6.74 4.93 -13.69
CA THR A 149 -6.83 3.98 -12.58
C THR A 149 -6.85 2.55 -13.08
N CYS A 150 -7.67 2.23 -14.09
CA CYS A 150 -7.70 0.91 -14.71
C CYS A 150 -6.32 0.48 -15.24
N PHE A 151 -5.64 1.34 -15.99
CA PHE A 151 -4.29 1.05 -16.48
C PHE A 151 -3.28 0.84 -15.34
N LYS A 152 -3.35 1.64 -14.28
CA LYS A 152 -2.50 1.46 -13.10
C LYS A 152 -2.70 0.06 -12.50
N TRP A 153 -3.93 -0.35 -12.25
CA TRP A 153 -4.25 -1.69 -11.71
C TRP A 153 -3.72 -2.81 -12.62
N ILE A 154 -3.89 -2.69 -13.94
CA ILE A 154 -3.39 -3.68 -14.90
C ILE A 154 -1.86 -3.76 -14.85
N VAL A 155 -1.17 -2.61 -14.82
CA VAL A 155 0.30 -2.58 -14.75
C VAL A 155 0.80 -3.13 -13.42
N GLU A 156 0.13 -2.83 -12.31
CA GLU A 156 0.45 -3.39 -10.99
C GLU A 156 0.28 -4.92 -10.98
N LEU A 157 -0.81 -5.43 -11.55
CA LEU A 157 -1.06 -6.87 -11.68
C LEU A 157 0.02 -7.55 -12.53
N ILE A 158 0.36 -6.98 -13.69
CA ILE A 158 1.39 -7.52 -14.58
C ILE A 158 2.75 -7.48 -13.89
N ASN A 159 3.14 -6.35 -13.29
CA ASN A 159 4.42 -6.19 -12.61
C ASN A 159 4.58 -7.21 -11.48
N ARG A 160 3.57 -7.35 -10.63
CA ARG A 160 3.59 -8.25 -9.48
C ARG A 160 3.88 -9.69 -9.92
N ASN A 161 3.24 -10.16 -10.98
CA ASN A 161 3.47 -11.50 -11.53
C ASN A 161 4.77 -11.59 -12.35
N ALA A 162 5.15 -10.54 -13.07
CA ALA A 162 6.42 -10.48 -13.80
C ALA A 162 7.62 -10.58 -12.87
N TYR A 163 7.55 -9.98 -11.68
CA TYR A 163 8.63 -10.12 -10.68
C TYR A 163 8.78 -11.56 -10.19
N VAL A 164 7.68 -12.33 -10.12
CA VAL A 164 7.75 -13.78 -9.85
C VAL A 164 8.38 -14.52 -11.03
N ASP A 165 8.01 -14.19 -12.26
CA ASP A 165 8.64 -14.80 -13.45
C ASP A 165 10.15 -14.52 -13.49
N ILE A 166 10.58 -13.29 -13.21
CA ILE A 166 12.00 -12.91 -13.15
C ILE A 166 12.71 -13.71 -12.07
N ALA A 167 12.09 -13.89 -10.90
CA ALA A 167 12.69 -14.68 -9.81
C ALA A 167 12.94 -16.14 -10.23
N ILE A 168 12.04 -16.74 -11.02
CA ILE A 168 12.15 -18.14 -11.47
C ILE A 168 13.08 -18.29 -12.67
N THR A 169 13.00 -17.37 -13.64
CA THR A 169 13.59 -17.54 -14.98
C THR A 169 14.82 -16.67 -15.22
N SER A 170 15.04 -15.65 -14.39
CA SER A 170 16.06 -14.61 -14.60
C SER A 170 15.92 -13.84 -15.93
N ASN A 171 14.73 -13.83 -16.55
CA ASN A 171 14.45 -13.10 -17.78
C ASN A 171 14.45 -11.57 -17.60
N ASP A 172 14.55 -10.84 -18.71
CA ASP A 172 14.29 -9.40 -18.73
C ASP A 172 12.80 -9.08 -18.47
N PHE A 173 12.51 -7.84 -18.06
CA PHE A 173 11.16 -7.42 -17.70
C PHE A 173 10.12 -7.66 -18.80
N CYS A 174 10.45 -7.41 -20.07
CA CYS A 174 9.47 -7.51 -21.15
C CYS A 174 9.11 -8.97 -21.44
N SER A 175 10.11 -9.85 -21.44
CA SER A 175 9.92 -11.29 -21.56
C SER A 175 9.10 -11.83 -20.38
N ALA A 176 9.47 -11.45 -19.16
CA ALA A 176 8.77 -11.83 -17.93
C ALA A 176 7.31 -11.34 -17.90
N ALA A 177 7.06 -10.08 -18.27
CA ALA A 177 5.72 -9.52 -18.34
C ALA A 177 4.84 -10.26 -19.36
N ARG A 178 5.42 -10.67 -20.49
CA ARG A 178 4.70 -11.46 -21.50
C ARG A 178 4.29 -12.84 -20.96
N ASN A 179 5.21 -13.53 -20.28
CA ASN A 179 4.92 -14.81 -19.64
C ASN A 179 3.83 -14.65 -18.57
N ALA A 180 3.97 -13.61 -17.75
CA ALA A 180 3.04 -13.30 -16.69
C ALA A 180 1.63 -13.03 -17.21
N VAL A 181 1.47 -12.25 -18.28
CA VAL A 181 0.15 -12.05 -18.92
C VAL A 181 -0.46 -13.37 -19.39
N GLY A 182 0.34 -14.26 -19.97
CA GLY A 182 -0.13 -15.58 -20.41
C GLY A 182 -0.67 -16.42 -19.24
N LEU A 183 0.06 -16.43 -18.12
CA LEU A 183 -0.38 -17.12 -16.90
C LEU A 183 -1.58 -16.44 -16.24
N ILE A 184 -1.62 -15.11 -16.24
CA ILE A 184 -2.74 -14.35 -15.68
C ILE A 184 -4.05 -14.73 -16.39
N ILE A 185 -4.02 -14.84 -17.71
CA ILE A 185 -5.21 -15.20 -18.49
C ILE A 185 -5.62 -16.65 -18.20
N GLN A 186 -4.67 -17.58 -18.08
CA GLN A 186 -4.95 -18.99 -17.85
C GLN A 186 -5.45 -19.30 -16.44
N LEU A 187 -4.97 -18.58 -15.43
CA LEU A 187 -5.33 -18.81 -14.02
C LEU A 187 -6.26 -17.71 -13.46
N ALA A 188 -6.98 -16.99 -14.32
CA ALA A 188 -7.81 -15.84 -13.93
C ALA A 188 -8.79 -16.17 -12.79
N GLY A 189 -9.52 -17.30 -12.90
CA GLY A 189 -10.45 -17.76 -11.87
C GLY A 189 -9.75 -18.07 -10.55
N SER A 190 -8.67 -18.85 -10.59
CA SER A 190 -7.90 -19.22 -9.39
C SER A 190 -7.28 -18.01 -8.69
N MET A 191 -6.74 -17.04 -9.44
CA MET A 191 -6.24 -15.79 -8.84
C MET A 191 -7.37 -14.96 -8.23
N ALA A 192 -8.54 -14.91 -8.87
CA ALA A 192 -9.68 -14.16 -8.34
C ALA A 192 -10.14 -14.74 -7.00
N VAL A 193 -10.23 -16.08 -6.89
CA VAL A 193 -10.58 -16.75 -5.63
C VAL A 193 -9.48 -16.56 -4.59
N LEU A 194 -8.20 -16.73 -4.98
CA LEU A 194 -7.08 -16.57 -4.07
C LEU A 194 -7.02 -15.14 -3.50
N ASN A 195 -7.04 -14.12 -4.36
CA ASN A 195 -7.05 -12.72 -3.96
C ASN A 195 -8.28 -12.37 -3.11
N GLY A 196 -9.45 -12.94 -3.44
CA GLY A 196 -10.64 -12.81 -2.59
C GLY A 196 -10.42 -13.38 -1.18
N ALA A 197 -9.83 -14.56 -1.08
CA ALA A 197 -9.51 -15.19 0.20
C ALA A 197 -8.43 -14.41 0.97
N THR A 198 -7.33 -14.00 0.33
CA THR A 198 -6.25 -13.24 0.99
C THR A 198 -6.74 -11.90 1.52
N VAL A 199 -7.64 -11.21 0.82
CA VAL A 199 -8.28 -9.98 1.31
C VAL A 199 -9.09 -10.25 2.59
N VAL A 200 -9.90 -11.31 2.61
CA VAL A 200 -10.67 -11.69 3.81
C VAL A 200 -9.71 -11.98 4.98
N PHE A 201 -8.70 -12.81 4.77
CA PHE A 201 -7.69 -13.12 5.79
C PHE A 201 -6.95 -11.87 6.28
N SER A 202 -6.59 -10.97 5.37
CA SER A 202 -5.90 -9.72 5.69
C SER A 202 -6.74 -8.82 6.60
N ILE A 203 -8.03 -8.65 6.28
CA ILE A 203 -8.96 -7.87 7.11
C ILE A 203 -9.09 -8.49 8.50
N PHE A 204 -9.35 -9.80 8.58
CA PHE A 204 -9.50 -10.49 9.86
C PHE A 204 -8.22 -10.45 10.69
N GLY A 205 -7.07 -10.68 10.08
CA GLY A 205 -5.78 -10.64 10.76
C GLY A 205 -5.42 -9.26 11.27
N CYS A 206 -5.65 -8.20 10.48
CA CYS A 206 -5.45 -6.82 10.92
C CYS A 206 -6.37 -6.44 12.09
N LEU A 207 -7.65 -6.80 12.01
CA LEU A 207 -8.61 -6.52 13.08
C LEU A 207 -8.28 -7.28 14.36
N LEU A 208 -7.92 -8.56 14.24
CA LEU A 208 -7.58 -9.39 15.39
C LEU A 208 -6.37 -8.83 16.14
N VAL A 209 -5.29 -8.49 15.42
CA VAL A 209 -4.09 -7.91 16.02
C VAL A 209 -4.38 -6.52 16.59
N GLY A 210 -5.11 -5.68 15.86
CA GLY A 210 -5.49 -4.35 16.33
C GLY A 210 -6.30 -4.36 17.62
N ILE A 211 -7.37 -5.17 17.65
CA ILE A 211 -8.22 -5.35 18.83
C ILE A 211 -7.40 -5.97 19.97
N GLY A 212 -6.56 -6.97 19.69
CA GLY A 212 -5.68 -7.60 20.67
C GLY A 212 -4.71 -6.61 21.32
N CYS A 213 -4.00 -5.81 20.53
CA CYS A 213 -3.08 -4.77 21.01
C CYS A 213 -3.81 -3.68 21.80
N GLY A 214 -5.00 -3.26 21.34
CA GLY A 214 -5.81 -2.27 22.04
C GLY A 214 -6.35 -2.79 23.37
N ALA A 215 -6.89 -4.00 23.39
CA ALA A 215 -7.39 -4.65 24.60
C ALA A 215 -6.26 -4.88 25.60
N PHE A 216 -5.11 -5.41 25.16
CA PHE A 216 -3.93 -5.58 26.00
C PHE A 216 -3.49 -4.26 26.63
N ALA A 217 -3.37 -3.18 25.83
CA ALA A 217 -3.01 -1.87 26.35
C ALA A 217 -4.04 -1.32 27.34
N PHE A 218 -5.33 -1.53 27.10
CA PHE A 218 -6.41 -1.12 28.01
C PHE A 218 -6.34 -1.84 29.36
N PHE A 219 -6.11 -3.16 29.38
CA PHE A 219 -5.97 -3.91 30.62
C PHE A 219 -4.65 -3.61 31.33
N ALA A 220 -3.55 -3.45 30.59
CA ALA A 220 -2.26 -3.06 31.16
C ALA A 220 -2.33 -1.69 31.85
N ALA A 221 -3.03 -0.72 31.24
CA ALA A 221 -3.24 0.62 31.78
C ALA A 221 -4.13 0.66 33.03
N GLN A 222 -4.77 -0.45 33.41
CA GLN A 222 -5.54 -0.56 34.67
C GLN A 222 -4.71 -1.11 35.83
N THR A 223 -3.46 -1.56 35.58
CA THR A 223 -2.60 -2.05 36.66
C THR A 223 -2.16 -0.90 37.59
N ALA A 224 -1.86 -1.23 38.85
CA ALA A 224 -1.58 -0.23 39.90
C ALA A 224 -0.49 0.78 39.50
N THR A 225 0.48 0.36 38.68
CA THR A 225 1.56 1.21 38.14
C THR A 225 1.07 2.40 37.33
N PHE A 226 -0.05 2.26 36.61
CA PHE A 226 -0.58 3.29 35.71
C PHE A 226 -1.82 4.01 36.25
N THR A 227 -2.44 3.48 37.32
CA THR A 227 -3.64 4.05 37.94
C THR A 227 -3.32 4.95 39.14
N ASP A 228 -2.15 4.79 39.78
CA ASP A 228 -1.76 5.61 40.94
C ASP A 228 -1.42 7.06 40.51
N PRO A 229 -2.13 8.09 41.00
CA PRO A 229 -1.83 9.50 40.70
C PRO A 229 -0.44 9.98 41.11
N THR A 230 0.23 9.25 41.99
CA THR A 230 1.60 9.53 42.45
C THR A 230 2.68 8.86 41.60
N SER A 231 2.27 7.94 40.70
CA SER A 231 3.17 7.27 39.76
C SER A 231 3.61 8.21 38.65
N THR A 232 4.88 8.13 38.27
CA THR A 232 5.43 8.83 37.09
C THR A 232 4.78 8.39 35.77
N TYR A 233 4.08 7.26 35.78
CA TYR A 233 3.41 6.68 34.60
C TYR A 233 1.88 6.79 34.69
N PHE A 234 1.34 7.68 35.51
CA PHE A 234 -0.11 7.83 35.67
C PHE A 234 -0.82 8.11 34.34
N ILE A 235 -1.81 7.28 33.99
CA ILE A 235 -2.63 7.42 32.80
C ILE A 235 -4.02 7.90 33.20
N VAL A 236 -4.33 9.16 32.89
CA VAL A 236 -5.63 9.79 33.23
C VAL A 236 -6.81 9.08 32.58
N THR A 237 -6.68 8.68 31.32
CA THR A 237 -7.68 7.92 30.58
C THR A 237 -7.03 6.78 29.80
N PRO A 238 -7.32 5.50 30.10
CA PRO A 238 -6.77 4.36 29.38
C PRO A 238 -7.23 4.24 27.92
N VAL A 239 -8.37 4.84 27.56
CA VAL A 239 -9.02 4.67 26.25
C VAL A 239 -8.18 5.22 25.08
N PRO A 240 -7.64 6.45 25.10
CA PRO A 240 -6.76 6.94 24.04
C PRO A 240 -5.52 6.07 23.84
N VAL A 241 -4.92 5.55 24.92
CA VAL A 241 -3.74 4.68 24.85
C VAL A 241 -4.09 3.37 24.14
N ALA A 242 -5.24 2.78 24.47
CA ALA A 242 -5.74 1.59 23.80
C ALA A 242 -6.02 1.82 22.31
N ILE A 243 -6.62 2.96 21.95
CA ILE A 243 -6.90 3.33 20.56
C ILE A 243 -5.58 3.47 19.76
N VAL A 244 -4.61 4.22 20.29
CA VAL A 244 -3.32 4.42 19.63
C VAL A 244 -2.56 3.10 19.51
N SER A 245 -2.54 2.28 20.55
CA SER A 245 -1.95 0.92 20.52
C SER A 245 -2.61 0.05 19.44
N GLY A 246 -3.94 0.09 19.33
CA GLY A 246 -4.68 -0.63 18.31
C GLY A 246 -4.31 -0.18 16.89
N PHE A 247 -4.19 1.12 16.64
CA PHE A 247 -3.76 1.65 15.33
C PHE A 247 -2.33 1.22 14.96
N ILE A 248 -1.40 1.24 15.91
CA ILE A 248 -0.03 0.74 15.70
C ILE A 248 -0.07 -0.76 15.40
N GLY A 249 -0.87 -1.53 16.15
CA GLY A 249 -1.06 -2.96 15.94
C GLY A 249 -1.61 -3.28 14.54
N ILE A 250 -2.64 -2.56 14.09
CA ILE A 250 -3.20 -2.69 12.73
C ILE A 250 -2.12 -2.39 11.67
N SER A 251 -1.32 -1.34 11.88
CA SER A 251 -0.28 -0.95 10.93
C SER A 251 0.79 -2.03 10.77
N VAL A 252 1.25 -2.60 11.90
CA VAL A 252 2.21 -3.71 11.90
C VAL A 252 1.59 -4.96 11.27
N ALA A 253 0.35 -5.29 11.61
CA ALA A 253 -0.36 -6.42 11.02
C ALA A 253 -0.51 -6.29 9.50
N ALA A 254 -0.84 -5.09 9.00
CA ALA A 254 -0.94 -4.82 7.58
C ALA A 254 0.38 -5.10 6.84
N CYS A 255 1.53 -4.76 7.43
CA CYS A 255 2.84 -5.10 6.87
C CYS A 255 3.04 -6.62 6.71
N PHE A 256 2.67 -7.41 7.71
CA PHE A 256 2.72 -8.88 7.60
C PHE A 256 1.74 -9.43 6.56
N MET A 257 0.53 -8.86 6.49
CA MET A 257 -0.47 -9.29 5.51
C MET A 257 -0.06 -8.98 4.07
N MET A 258 0.69 -7.88 3.82
CA MET A 258 1.26 -7.61 2.49
C MET A 258 2.27 -8.68 2.06
N VAL A 259 3.08 -9.19 2.99
CA VAL A 259 4.02 -10.29 2.71
C VAL A 259 3.26 -11.57 2.42
N PHE A 260 2.24 -11.89 3.21
CA PHE A 260 1.39 -13.07 3.01
C PHE A 260 0.69 -13.04 1.64
N ASP A 261 0.14 -11.90 1.25
CA ASP A 261 -0.52 -11.71 -0.03
C ASP A 261 0.47 -11.92 -1.19
N MET A 262 1.67 -11.34 -1.12
CA MET A 262 2.69 -11.54 -2.16
C MET A 262 3.17 -12.99 -2.23
N ALA A 263 3.31 -13.66 -1.07
CA ALA A 263 3.71 -15.04 -1.01
C ALA A 263 2.68 -15.98 -1.65
N SER A 264 1.39 -15.72 -1.40
CA SER A 264 0.28 -16.50 -1.98
C SER A 264 0.28 -16.41 -3.51
N ASP A 265 0.42 -15.20 -4.05
CA ASP A 265 0.49 -14.99 -5.51
C ASP A 265 1.72 -15.65 -6.14
N ALA A 266 2.88 -15.56 -5.48
CA ALA A 266 4.09 -16.18 -5.99
C ALA A 266 3.98 -17.71 -6.05
N LEU A 267 3.37 -18.34 -5.05
CA LEU A 267 3.12 -19.78 -5.03
C LEU A 267 2.12 -20.20 -6.11
N LEU A 268 1.05 -19.43 -6.31
CA LEU A 268 0.08 -19.70 -7.38
C LEU A 268 0.72 -19.56 -8.76
N TYR A 269 1.58 -18.56 -8.95
CA TYR A 269 2.33 -18.38 -10.19
C TYR A 269 3.27 -19.56 -10.45
N CYS A 270 4.07 -19.97 -9.45
CA CYS A 270 4.97 -21.13 -9.58
C CYS A 270 4.19 -22.41 -9.96
N TYR A 271 3.03 -22.61 -9.34
CA TYR A 271 2.15 -23.73 -9.68
C TYR A 271 1.61 -23.66 -11.11
N GLY A 272 1.17 -22.48 -11.56
CA GLY A 272 0.76 -22.27 -12.94
C GLY A 272 1.87 -22.56 -13.96
N VAL A 273 3.11 -22.14 -13.67
CA VAL A 273 4.29 -22.45 -14.50
C VAL A 273 4.53 -23.96 -14.61
N ASP A 274 4.45 -24.69 -13.50
CA ASP A 274 4.66 -26.14 -13.50
C ASP A 274 3.55 -26.89 -14.28
N MET A 275 2.31 -26.44 -14.16
CA MET A 275 1.19 -26.96 -14.96
C MET A 275 1.41 -26.77 -16.47
N GLN A 276 1.87 -25.59 -16.91
CA GLN A 276 2.20 -25.35 -18.32
C GLN A 276 3.32 -26.26 -18.84
N LYS A 277 4.26 -26.65 -17.97
CA LYS A 277 5.35 -27.57 -18.29
C LYS A 277 4.92 -29.04 -18.25
N GLY A 278 3.66 -29.34 -17.98
CA GLY A 278 3.16 -30.71 -17.83
C GLY A 278 3.71 -31.44 -16.61
N LYS A 279 4.23 -30.70 -15.63
CA LYS A 279 4.74 -31.26 -14.37
C LYS A 279 3.66 -31.10 -13.31
N ALA A 280 3.03 -32.21 -12.91
CA ALA A 280 2.25 -32.22 -11.67
C ALA A 280 3.25 -32.13 -10.51
N SER A 281 3.59 -30.91 -10.09
CA SER A 281 4.63 -30.69 -9.09
C SER A 281 4.24 -31.38 -7.77
N PRO A 282 5.02 -32.37 -7.28
CA PRO A 282 4.80 -32.94 -5.96
C PRO A 282 4.91 -31.84 -4.88
N ASN A 283 5.69 -30.80 -5.16
CA ASN A 283 6.04 -29.72 -4.23
C ASN A 283 4.97 -28.63 -4.08
N ALA A 284 3.89 -28.68 -4.88
CA ALA A 284 2.80 -27.72 -4.75
C ALA A 284 1.93 -28.02 -3.51
N PRO A 285 1.61 -27.02 -2.67
CA PRO A 285 0.70 -27.16 -1.54
C PRO A 285 -0.64 -27.78 -1.96
N ALA A 286 -1.17 -28.72 -1.17
CA ALA A 286 -2.42 -29.43 -1.48
C ALA A 286 -3.59 -28.47 -1.71
N ALA A 287 -3.72 -27.44 -0.88
CA ALA A 287 -4.77 -26.43 -1.02
C ALA A 287 -4.75 -25.69 -2.37
N LEU A 288 -3.58 -25.47 -2.98
CA LEU A 288 -3.48 -24.84 -4.29
C LEU A 288 -3.86 -25.80 -5.42
N LYS A 289 -3.53 -27.09 -5.29
CA LYS A 289 -3.97 -28.13 -6.23
C LYS A 289 -5.49 -28.19 -6.28
N ASP A 290 -6.14 -28.21 -5.11
CA ASP A 290 -7.59 -28.25 -4.99
C ASP A 290 -8.24 -26.97 -5.56
N LEU A 291 -7.66 -25.80 -5.28
CA LEU A 291 -8.16 -24.52 -5.77
C LEU A 291 -8.24 -24.49 -7.31
N VAL A 292 -7.18 -24.91 -7.99
CA VAL A 292 -7.12 -24.88 -9.45
C VAL A 292 -7.97 -26.00 -10.07
N HIS A 293 -7.97 -27.20 -9.48
CA HIS A 293 -8.77 -28.32 -9.97
C HIS A 293 -10.28 -28.05 -9.89
N ASN A 294 -10.73 -27.39 -8.82
CA ASN A 294 -12.13 -27.01 -8.65
C ASN A 294 -12.58 -25.90 -9.62
N GLN A 295 -11.67 -25.07 -10.14
CA GLN A 295 -12.00 -24.09 -11.17
C GLN A 295 -12.08 -24.72 -12.57
N GLY A 296 -11.21 -25.68 -12.89
CA GLY A 296 -11.24 -26.38 -14.18
C GLY A 296 -12.56 -27.12 -14.44
N HIS A 297 -13.16 -27.72 -13.41
CA HIS A 297 -14.49 -28.35 -13.54
C HIS A 297 -15.64 -27.35 -13.67
N GLY A 298 -15.50 -26.14 -13.12
CA GLY A 298 -16.53 -25.11 -13.22
C GLY A 298 -16.67 -24.50 -14.61
N GLU A 299 -15.60 -24.54 -15.42
CA GLU A 299 -15.60 -24.06 -16.82
C GLU A 299 -16.10 -25.14 -17.81
N GLU A 300 -16.07 -26.42 -17.46
CA GLU A 300 -16.60 -27.51 -18.30
C GLU A 300 -18.12 -27.73 -18.12
N GLU A 301 -18.71 -27.25 -17.01
CA GLU A 301 -20.15 -27.34 -16.73
C GLU A 301 -20.95 -26.07 -17.11
N SER A 302 -20.31 -25.02 -17.63
CA SER A 302 -20.94 -23.74 -18.05
C SER A 302 -20.92 -23.54 -19.56
#